data_AF-H1V431-F1
#
_entry.id   AF-H1V431-F1
#
_cell.length_a   1.000
_cell.length_b   1.000
_cell.length_c   1.000
_cell.angle_alpha   90.00
_cell.angle_beta   90.00
_cell.angle_gamma   90.00
#
_symmetry.space_group_name_H-M   'P 1'
#
loop_
_entity.id
_entity.type
_entity.pdbx_description
1 polymer ?
#
loop_
_entity_poly.entity_id
_entity_poly.type
_entity_poly.pdbx_seq_one_letter_code
_entity_poly.pdbx_strand_id
1 'polypeptide(L)'
;MPPIPSQPLPRVITYYQTHHTPDGKPISILPLLTQPGISVTHVILAAIHINDDCDDLTLNDHAPDDPRFLTLWAELRVLQASGIKVLGMLGGAARGSYERLDGDEAKFEEYYVPLRDMLRTHGLDGIDLDVEEAMSLGGVIRLIDRIRQDFGKDFVITLAPVAAALLNPDSNLSGFDYEALEVMRGREIAWYNAQFYCGWGDCSSPVMYEMILAKGWSPEKVVMGLVTNPENGGGWVAWEMLGAVLLTLRGRYARFGGVMGWEYFNSLPSGREKPWEWAKWMTKMLRADHTHHSPGPVQGTAPVDTSNPVAKEVKKHLVDEVDPDGPNSKDAPLPASFDYYSDTNWDDDD
;
A
#
# COMPACT_ATOMS: atom_id res chain seq x y z
N MET A 1 5.29 23.06 -20.75
CA MET A 1 4.10 22.22 -20.46
C MET A 1 3.46 22.73 -19.18
N PRO A 2 2.15 22.91 -19.12
CA PRO A 2 1.49 23.14 -17.83
C PRO A 2 1.64 21.87 -16.95
N PRO A 3 1.78 22.01 -15.62
CA PRO A 3 1.91 20.88 -14.71
C PRO A 3 0.66 19.99 -14.75
N ILE A 4 0.87 18.68 -14.62
CA ILE A 4 -0.19 17.69 -14.39
C ILE A 4 -0.96 18.16 -13.14
N PRO A 5 -2.31 18.20 -13.15
CA PRO A 5 -3.07 18.55 -11.96
C PRO A 5 -2.67 17.61 -10.82
N SER A 6 -2.01 18.15 -9.78
CA SER A 6 -1.62 17.36 -8.63
C SER A 6 -2.89 16.90 -7.91
N GLN A 7 -3.10 15.58 -7.81
CA GLN A 7 -4.12 15.03 -6.91
C GLN A 7 -3.91 15.61 -5.51
N PRO A 8 -4.97 16.02 -4.80
CA PRO A 8 -4.84 16.71 -3.52
C PRO A 8 -4.20 15.78 -2.48
N LEU A 9 -3.09 16.21 -1.90
CA LEU A 9 -2.51 15.61 -0.71
C LEU A 9 -3.27 16.08 0.54
N PRO A 10 -3.35 15.25 1.60
CA PRO A 10 -2.85 13.88 1.68
C PRO A 10 -3.75 12.88 0.94
N ARG A 11 -3.16 11.80 0.41
CA ARG A 11 -3.94 10.69 -0.16
C ARG A 11 -4.68 9.92 0.93
N VAL A 12 -5.86 9.41 0.57
CA VAL A 12 -6.57 8.36 1.32
C VAL A 12 -6.78 7.22 0.35
N ILE A 13 -6.15 6.08 0.63
CA ILE A 13 -6.09 4.91 -0.24
C ILE A 13 -6.67 3.72 0.53
N THR A 14 -7.41 2.86 -0.15
CA THR A 14 -7.84 1.58 0.42
C THR A 14 -7.55 0.46 -0.56
N TYR A 15 -6.98 -0.63 -0.04
CA TYR A 15 -6.90 -1.88 -0.78
C TYR A 15 -8.24 -2.61 -0.69
N TYR A 16 -8.57 -3.33 -1.75
CA TYR A 16 -9.78 -4.11 -1.90
C TYR A 16 -9.39 -5.45 -2.51
N GLN A 17 -9.13 -6.43 -1.64
CA GLN A 17 -8.73 -7.79 -1.99
C GLN A 17 -9.84 -8.80 -1.71
N THR A 18 -10.52 -8.68 -0.57
CA THR A 18 -11.67 -9.51 -0.25
C THR A 18 -12.92 -8.95 -0.95
N HIS A 19 -13.23 -9.51 -2.12
CA HIS A 19 -14.31 -9.06 -3.00
C HIS A 19 -15.68 -9.64 -2.66
N HIS A 20 -15.72 -10.82 -2.06
CA HIS A 20 -16.93 -11.56 -1.75
C HIS A 20 -16.93 -12.03 -0.30
N THR A 21 -18.12 -12.15 0.27
CA THR A 21 -18.33 -12.78 1.57
C THR A 21 -18.13 -14.30 1.48
N PRO A 22 -18.01 -15.02 2.61
CA PRO A 22 -17.92 -16.48 2.62
C PRO A 22 -19.10 -17.21 1.98
N ASP A 23 -20.26 -16.55 1.82
CA ASP A 23 -21.43 -17.08 1.12
C ASP A 23 -21.49 -16.63 -0.36
N GLY A 24 -20.37 -16.16 -0.90
CA GLY A 24 -20.21 -15.78 -2.31
C GLY A 24 -20.90 -14.47 -2.72
N LYS A 25 -21.37 -13.65 -1.77
CA LYS A 25 -22.01 -12.36 -2.12
C LYS A 25 -20.97 -11.27 -2.37
N PRO A 26 -21.10 -10.45 -3.43
CA PRO A 26 -20.21 -9.33 -3.65
C PRO A 26 -20.24 -8.32 -2.49
N ILE A 27 -19.07 -7.88 -2.04
CA ILE A 27 -18.89 -6.83 -1.04
C ILE A 27 -18.77 -5.49 -1.76
N SER A 28 -19.79 -4.63 -1.68
CA SER A 28 -19.82 -3.37 -2.42
C SER A 28 -18.79 -2.35 -1.91
N ILE A 29 -18.08 -1.71 -2.85
CA ILE A 29 -17.11 -0.63 -2.60
C ILE A 29 -17.74 0.77 -2.72
N LEU A 30 -18.96 0.87 -3.28
CA LEU A 30 -19.70 2.13 -3.43
C LEU A 30 -19.98 2.91 -2.14
N PRO A 31 -20.02 2.32 -0.93
CA PRO A 31 -20.13 3.10 0.29
C PRO A 31 -19.03 4.15 0.47
N LEU A 32 -17.83 3.97 -0.12
CA LEU A 32 -16.77 4.98 -0.12
C LEU A 32 -17.16 6.27 -0.84
N LEU A 33 -18.11 6.19 -1.79
CA LEU A 33 -18.64 7.32 -2.55
C LEU A 33 -19.97 7.83 -1.97
N THR A 34 -20.85 6.91 -1.59
CA THR A 34 -22.24 7.23 -1.24
C THR A 34 -22.43 7.67 0.21
N GLN A 35 -21.50 7.32 1.12
CA GLN A 35 -21.56 7.75 2.51
C GLN A 35 -20.92 9.13 2.69
N PRO A 36 -21.52 10.02 3.50
CA PRO A 36 -21.05 11.39 3.63
C PRO A 36 -19.75 11.50 4.44
N GLY A 37 -18.93 12.49 4.09
CA GLY A 37 -17.69 12.81 4.82
C GLY A 37 -16.53 11.88 4.49
N ILE A 38 -16.59 11.17 3.35
CA ILE A 38 -15.51 10.34 2.83
C ILE A 38 -14.87 11.05 1.63
N SER A 39 -13.55 11.02 1.55
CA SER A 39 -12.78 11.59 0.44
C SER A 39 -11.59 10.69 0.13
N VAL A 40 -11.91 9.44 -0.20
CA VAL A 40 -10.95 8.49 -0.79
C VAL A 40 -10.44 9.05 -2.11
N THR A 41 -9.14 8.90 -2.34
CA THR A 41 -8.46 9.34 -3.56
C THR A 41 -8.17 8.19 -4.50
N HIS A 42 -7.85 7.01 -3.95
CA HIS A 42 -7.51 5.82 -4.72
C HIS A 42 -8.15 4.58 -4.08
N VAL A 43 -8.59 3.66 -4.92
CA VAL A 43 -8.90 2.27 -4.56
C VAL A 43 -7.93 1.39 -5.32
N ILE A 44 -7.31 0.43 -4.64
CA ILE A 44 -6.38 -0.53 -5.25
C ILE A 44 -7.04 -1.90 -5.22
N LEU A 45 -7.42 -2.40 -6.39
CA LEU A 45 -7.99 -3.73 -6.59
C LEU A 45 -6.88 -4.77 -6.49
N ALA A 46 -7.00 -5.70 -5.56
CA ALA A 46 -5.97 -6.70 -5.28
C ALA A 46 -6.58 -8.12 -5.25
N ALA A 47 -5.82 -9.19 -5.36
CA ALA A 47 -4.48 -9.24 -5.93
C ALA A 47 -4.57 -9.84 -7.33
N ILE A 48 -3.84 -9.26 -8.28
CA ILE A 48 -3.65 -9.83 -9.61
C ILE A 48 -2.45 -10.76 -9.53
N HIS A 49 -2.61 -12.01 -9.99
CA HIS A 49 -1.54 -13.00 -10.02
C HIS A 49 -1.25 -13.42 -11.46
N ILE A 50 0.04 -13.53 -11.78
CA ILE A 50 0.53 -14.18 -12.98
C ILE A 50 0.86 -15.63 -12.60
N ASN A 51 0.09 -16.59 -13.13
CA ASN A 51 0.24 -18.02 -12.84
C ASN A 51 1.26 -18.68 -13.77
N ASP A 52 1.44 -20.01 -13.66
CA ASP A 52 2.40 -20.77 -14.47
C ASP A 52 2.12 -20.66 -15.97
N ASP A 53 0.85 -20.73 -16.34
CA ASP A 53 0.40 -20.43 -17.70
C ASP A 53 0.25 -18.91 -17.85
N CYS A 54 0.91 -18.35 -18.87
CA CYS A 54 0.93 -16.92 -19.12
C CYS A 54 -0.46 -16.33 -19.43
N ASP A 55 -1.36 -17.13 -20.01
CA ASP A 55 -2.71 -16.70 -20.35
C ASP A 55 -3.70 -16.88 -19.18
N ASP A 56 -3.29 -17.53 -18.09
CA ASP A 56 -4.13 -17.82 -16.93
C ASP A 56 -3.93 -16.80 -15.80
N LEU A 57 -4.12 -15.52 -16.10
CA LEU A 57 -4.14 -14.50 -15.05
C LEU A 57 -5.33 -14.72 -14.12
N THR A 58 -5.11 -14.53 -12.82
CA THR A 58 -6.21 -14.52 -11.85
C THR A 58 -6.26 -13.20 -11.09
N LEU A 59 -7.48 -12.78 -10.75
CA LEU A 59 -7.78 -11.85 -9.68
C LEU A 59 -8.19 -12.69 -8.47
N ASN A 60 -7.32 -12.78 -7.48
CA ASN A 60 -7.32 -13.83 -6.46
C ASN A 60 -7.35 -15.21 -7.15
N ASP A 61 -8.45 -15.96 -7.04
CA ASP A 61 -8.52 -17.35 -7.51
C ASP A 61 -9.31 -17.54 -8.82
N HIS A 62 -9.77 -16.47 -9.44
CA HIS A 62 -10.59 -16.53 -10.65
C HIS A 62 -10.05 -15.62 -11.74
N ALA A 63 -10.29 -15.99 -13.00
CA ALA A 63 -9.96 -15.12 -14.12
C ALA A 63 -10.60 -13.73 -13.94
N PRO A 64 -9.91 -12.62 -14.29
CA PRO A 64 -10.46 -11.27 -14.18
C PRO A 64 -11.81 -11.06 -14.88
N ASP A 65 -12.08 -11.80 -15.96
CA ASP A 65 -13.33 -11.75 -16.72
C ASP A 65 -14.42 -12.70 -16.20
N ASP A 66 -14.18 -13.42 -15.09
CA ASP A 66 -15.17 -14.30 -14.49
C ASP A 66 -16.46 -13.53 -14.14
N PRO A 67 -17.65 -14.07 -14.48
CA PRO A 67 -18.93 -13.41 -14.21
C PRO A 67 -19.13 -12.98 -12.75
N ARG A 68 -18.44 -13.60 -11.78
CA ARG A 68 -18.49 -13.20 -10.36
C ARG A 68 -18.01 -11.78 -10.11
N PHE A 69 -17.15 -11.24 -10.98
CA PHE A 69 -16.60 -9.89 -10.88
C PHE A 69 -17.43 -8.85 -11.64
N LEU A 70 -18.57 -9.20 -12.23
CA LEU A 70 -19.43 -8.24 -12.94
C LEU A 70 -19.82 -7.04 -12.08
N THR A 71 -20.24 -7.28 -10.83
CA THR A 71 -20.58 -6.22 -9.87
C THR A 71 -19.35 -5.39 -9.53
N LEU A 72 -18.22 -6.04 -9.23
CA LEU A 72 -16.95 -5.38 -8.91
C LEU A 72 -16.52 -4.41 -10.02
N TRP A 73 -16.45 -4.87 -11.26
CA TRP A 73 -16.04 -4.03 -12.40
C TRP A 73 -17.05 -2.92 -12.71
N ALA A 74 -18.34 -3.14 -12.46
CA ALA A 74 -19.34 -2.09 -12.59
C ALA A 74 -19.14 -0.99 -11.54
N GLU A 75 -18.91 -1.35 -10.28
CA GLU A 75 -18.73 -0.39 -9.19
C GLU A 75 -17.41 0.37 -9.27
N LEU A 76 -16.30 -0.27 -9.67
CA LEU A 76 -15.03 0.40 -9.87
C LEU A 76 -15.11 1.50 -10.95
N ARG A 77 -15.84 1.24 -12.04
CA ARG A 77 -16.11 2.27 -13.06
C ARG A 77 -16.91 3.46 -12.53
N VAL A 78 -17.84 3.23 -11.60
CA VAL A 78 -18.57 4.32 -10.92
C VAL A 78 -17.63 5.15 -10.05
N LEU A 79 -16.67 4.54 -9.36
CA LEU A 79 -15.65 5.26 -8.60
C LEU A 79 -14.77 6.12 -9.51
N GLN A 80 -14.29 5.56 -10.63
CA GLN A 80 -13.51 6.30 -11.63
C GLN A 80 -14.26 7.50 -12.20
N ALA A 81 -15.53 7.31 -12.57
CA ALA A 81 -16.39 8.39 -13.06
C ALA A 81 -16.61 9.50 -12.01
N SER A 82 -16.42 9.18 -10.73
CA SER A 82 -16.52 10.12 -9.61
C SER A 82 -15.19 10.78 -9.23
N GLY A 83 -14.12 10.49 -9.97
CA GLY A 83 -12.78 11.07 -9.78
C GLY A 83 -11.86 10.30 -8.84
N ILE A 84 -12.29 9.16 -8.30
CA ILE A 84 -11.43 8.25 -7.53
C ILE A 84 -10.59 7.44 -8.52
N LYS A 85 -9.28 7.38 -8.32
CA LYS A 85 -8.40 6.56 -9.16
C LYS A 85 -8.49 5.08 -8.77
N VAL A 86 -8.62 4.20 -9.75
CA VAL A 86 -8.66 2.75 -9.52
C VAL A 86 -7.40 2.12 -10.10
N LEU A 87 -6.57 1.55 -9.23
CA LEU A 87 -5.35 0.84 -9.60
C LEU A 87 -5.57 -0.67 -9.44
N GLY A 88 -4.82 -1.49 -10.16
CA GLY A 88 -4.65 -2.92 -9.83
C GLY A 88 -3.39 -3.14 -8.99
N MET A 89 -3.39 -4.10 -8.07
CA MET A 89 -2.20 -4.56 -7.36
C MET A 89 -1.74 -5.88 -7.97
N LEU A 90 -0.46 -5.95 -8.37
CA LEU A 90 0.17 -7.17 -8.86
C LEU A 90 0.95 -7.86 -7.75
N GLY A 91 0.82 -9.18 -7.64
CA GLY A 91 1.60 -10.00 -6.72
C GLY A 91 1.05 -10.03 -5.29
N GLY A 92 1.80 -9.46 -4.34
CA GLY A 92 1.57 -9.61 -2.91
C GLY A 92 2.11 -10.94 -2.36
N ALA A 93 1.56 -11.37 -1.22
CA ALA A 93 2.04 -12.54 -0.47
C ALA A 93 2.04 -13.86 -1.27
N ALA A 94 1.16 -14.00 -2.27
CA ALA A 94 1.16 -15.14 -3.19
C ALA A 94 2.26 -14.96 -4.25
N ARG A 95 3.34 -15.73 -4.06
CA ARG A 95 4.57 -15.68 -4.84
C ARG A 95 4.43 -16.17 -6.28
N GLY A 96 5.34 -15.72 -7.14
CA GLY A 96 5.62 -16.22 -8.48
C GLY A 96 5.40 -15.20 -9.60
N SER A 97 4.62 -14.14 -9.37
CA SER A 97 4.33 -13.14 -10.40
C SER A 97 5.59 -12.39 -10.86
N TYR A 98 6.46 -12.03 -9.92
CA TYR A 98 7.68 -11.30 -10.23
C TYR A 98 8.80 -12.22 -10.69
N GLU A 99 8.86 -13.46 -10.19
CA GLU A 99 9.78 -14.47 -10.73
C GLU A 99 9.56 -14.68 -12.24
N ARG A 100 8.29 -14.74 -12.67
CA ARG A 100 7.93 -14.89 -14.09
C ARG A 100 8.32 -13.66 -14.93
N LEU A 101 8.26 -12.47 -14.33
CA LEU A 101 8.64 -11.20 -14.97
C LEU A 101 10.15 -10.88 -14.89
N ASP A 102 10.94 -11.67 -14.16
CA ASP A 102 12.38 -11.45 -13.98
C ASP A 102 13.25 -12.33 -14.90
N GLY A 103 12.63 -13.01 -15.88
CA GLY A 103 13.31 -13.82 -16.88
C GLY A 103 14.03 -13.03 -18.00
N ASP A 104 14.39 -13.73 -19.08
CA ASP A 104 14.86 -13.06 -20.31
C ASP A 104 13.74 -12.24 -20.98
N GLU A 105 14.09 -11.51 -22.04
CA GLU A 105 13.13 -10.64 -22.74
C GLU A 105 11.95 -11.41 -23.34
N ALA A 106 12.17 -12.61 -23.89
CA ALA A 106 11.11 -13.40 -24.50
C ALA A 106 10.11 -13.88 -23.44
N LYS A 107 10.60 -14.43 -22.33
CA LYS A 107 9.76 -14.84 -21.20
C LYS A 107 9.05 -13.64 -20.56
N PHE A 108 9.73 -12.51 -20.44
CA PHE A 108 9.11 -11.29 -19.93
C PHE A 108 7.92 -10.87 -20.82
N GLU A 109 8.06 -10.84 -22.15
CA GLU A 109 6.96 -10.49 -23.05
C GLU A 109 5.77 -11.45 -22.92
N GLU A 110 6.05 -12.76 -22.86
CA GLU A 110 5.04 -13.81 -22.72
C GLU A 110 4.14 -13.58 -21.51
N TYR A 111 4.70 -13.26 -20.35
CA TYR A 111 3.92 -12.99 -19.13
C TYR A 111 3.40 -11.55 -19.02
N TYR A 112 4.12 -10.57 -19.58
CA TYR A 112 3.74 -9.16 -19.46
C TYR A 112 2.56 -8.79 -20.36
N VAL A 113 2.48 -9.34 -21.56
CA VAL A 113 1.45 -8.98 -22.54
C VAL A 113 0.04 -9.27 -22.03
N PRO A 114 -0.27 -10.45 -21.47
CA PRO A 114 -1.57 -10.73 -20.86
C PRO A 114 -1.90 -9.72 -19.74
N LEU A 115 -0.94 -9.39 -18.88
CA LEU A 115 -1.14 -8.39 -17.81
C LEU A 115 -1.50 -7.03 -18.40
N ARG A 116 -0.73 -6.56 -19.38
CA ARG A 116 -0.99 -5.29 -20.08
C ARG A 116 -2.40 -5.26 -20.67
N ASP A 117 -2.84 -6.36 -21.29
CA ASP A 117 -4.13 -6.42 -21.96
C ASP A 117 -5.30 -6.47 -20.98
N MET A 118 -5.12 -7.12 -19.82
CA MET A 118 -6.06 -7.07 -18.69
C MET A 118 -6.21 -5.63 -18.15
N LEU A 119 -5.09 -4.94 -17.86
CA LEU A 119 -5.10 -3.56 -17.38
C LEU A 119 -5.83 -2.61 -18.36
N ARG A 120 -5.65 -2.81 -19.67
CA ARG A 120 -6.32 -2.04 -20.73
C ARG A 120 -7.81 -2.36 -20.82
N THR A 121 -8.15 -3.65 -20.79
CA THR A 121 -9.54 -4.14 -20.91
C THR A 121 -10.43 -3.58 -19.80
N HIS A 122 -9.92 -3.57 -18.57
CA HIS A 122 -10.66 -3.04 -17.42
C HIS A 122 -10.44 -1.54 -17.18
N GLY A 123 -9.60 -0.87 -17.99
CA GLY A 123 -9.41 0.58 -17.95
C GLY A 123 -8.85 1.08 -16.62
N LEU A 124 -7.91 0.36 -16.02
CA LEU A 124 -7.29 0.76 -14.75
C LEU A 124 -6.48 2.06 -14.93
N ASP A 125 -6.49 2.92 -13.91
CA ASP A 125 -5.76 4.19 -13.89
C ASP A 125 -4.26 4.01 -13.59
N GLY A 126 -3.87 2.83 -13.11
CA GLY A 126 -2.52 2.54 -12.70
C GLY A 126 -2.34 1.13 -12.15
N ILE A 127 -1.12 0.86 -11.69
CA ILE A 127 -0.72 -0.40 -11.07
C ILE A 127 0.14 -0.15 -9.83
N ASP A 128 -0.12 -0.94 -8.79
CA ASP A 128 0.71 -1.07 -7.62
C ASP A 128 1.51 -2.37 -7.73
N LEU A 129 2.83 -2.26 -7.71
CA LEU A 129 3.74 -3.41 -7.74
C LEU A 129 4.09 -3.80 -6.31
N ASP A 130 3.29 -4.69 -5.72
CA ASP A 130 3.50 -5.24 -4.39
C ASP A 130 4.45 -6.44 -4.45
N VAL A 131 5.76 -6.16 -4.44
CA VAL A 131 6.82 -7.16 -4.63
C VAL A 131 7.20 -7.82 -3.30
N GLU A 132 6.54 -8.92 -2.95
CA GLU A 132 6.83 -9.70 -1.73
C GLU A 132 7.65 -10.98 -2.00
N GLU A 133 8.48 -10.95 -3.05
CA GLU A 133 9.46 -11.97 -3.37
C GLU A 133 10.71 -11.35 -4.00
N ALA A 134 11.83 -12.08 -3.98
CA ALA A 134 13.06 -11.57 -4.55
C ALA A 134 12.93 -11.36 -6.07
N MET A 135 13.07 -10.11 -6.50
CA MET A 135 13.14 -9.68 -7.90
C MET A 135 14.42 -8.89 -8.13
N SER A 136 15.05 -9.04 -9.29
CA SER A 136 16.23 -8.26 -9.63
C SER A 136 15.89 -6.77 -9.85
N LEU A 137 16.83 -5.89 -9.52
CA LEU A 137 16.69 -4.46 -9.81
C LEU A 137 16.49 -4.20 -11.32
N GLY A 138 17.16 -4.99 -12.17
CA GLY A 138 17.01 -4.91 -13.62
C GLY A 138 15.61 -5.29 -14.09
N GLY A 139 15.01 -6.32 -13.50
CA GLY A 139 13.66 -6.78 -13.80
C GLY A 139 12.60 -5.76 -13.44
N VAL A 140 12.63 -5.22 -12.22
CA VAL A 140 11.64 -4.20 -11.80
C VAL A 140 11.78 -2.92 -12.63
N ILE A 141 13.00 -2.51 -12.99
CA ILE A 141 13.23 -1.38 -13.89
C ILE A 141 12.64 -1.66 -15.28
N ARG A 142 12.88 -2.84 -15.86
CA ARG A 142 12.30 -3.25 -17.15
C ARG A 142 10.77 -3.20 -17.10
N LEU A 143 10.16 -3.71 -16.04
CA LEU A 143 8.72 -3.70 -15.84
C LEU A 143 8.17 -2.26 -15.80
N ILE A 144 8.76 -1.39 -14.98
CA ILE A 144 8.34 0.03 -14.86
C ILE A 144 8.49 0.75 -16.21
N ASP A 145 9.62 0.58 -16.90
CA ASP A 145 9.88 1.21 -18.19
C ASP A 145 8.87 0.76 -19.24
N ARG A 146 8.57 -0.54 -19.27
CA ARG A 146 7.61 -1.08 -20.22
C ARG A 146 6.17 -0.65 -19.93
N ILE A 147 5.73 -0.62 -18.66
CA ILE A 147 4.44 -0.05 -18.29
C ILE A 147 4.36 1.42 -18.71
N ARG A 148 5.41 2.19 -18.45
CA ARG A 148 5.44 3.61 -18.83
C ARG A 148 5.36 3.80 -20.34
N GLN A 149 6.03 2.94 -21.11
CA GLN A 149 5.96 2.94 -22.58
C GLN A 149 4.54 2.64 -23.09
N ASP A 150 3.85 1.65 -22.51
CA ASP A 150 2.57 1.15 -23.01
C ASP A 150 1.35 1.94 -22.56
N PHE A 151 1.43 2.65 -21.43
CA PHE A 151 0.33 3.40 -20.83
C PHE A 151 0.57 4.92 -20.75
N GLY A 152 1.80 5.38 -20.98
CA GLY A 152 2.16 6.79 -20.94
C GLY A 152 2.28 7.36 -19.53
N LYS A 153 2.67 8.63 -19.43
CA LYS A 153 3.05 9.32 -18.17
C LYS A 153 1.93 9.49 -17.13
N ASP A 154 0.67 9.42 -17.55
CA ASP A 154 -0.48 9.69 -16.68
C ASP A 154 -0.94 8.41 -15.96
N PHE A 155 -0.47 7.24 -16.40
CA PHE A 155 -0.71 5.97 -15.72
C PHE A 155 0.05 5.92 -14.40
N VAL A 156 -0.65 5.63 -13.31
CA VAL A 156 -0.05 5.66 -11.98
C VAL A 156 0.76 4.38 -11.76
N ILE A 157 2.01 4.51 -11.34
CA ILE A 157 2.84 3.38 -10.93
C ILE A 157 3.23 3.60 -9.48
N THR A 158 2.91 2.64 -8.62
CA THR A 158 3.29 2.63 -7.20
C THR A 158 3.95 1.31 -6.86
N LEU A 159 4.61 1.26 -5.71
CA LEU A 159 5.12 0.03 -5.12
C LEU A 159 4.70 -0.01 -3.64
N ALA A 160 4.68 -1.20 -3.05
CA ALA A 160 4.31 -1.39 -1.65
C ALA A 160 5.48 -1.94 -0.80
N PRO A 161 6.59 -1.20 -0.64
CA PRO A 161 7.71 -1.65 0.19
C PRO A 161 7.26 -1.84 1.63
N VAL A 162 7.78 -2.86 2.29
CA VAL A 162 7.78 -2.89 3.76
C VAL A 162 8.52 -1.66 4.30
N ALA A 163 8.03 -1.01 5.36
CA ALA A 163 8.56 0.31 5.77
C ALA A 163 10.07 0.27 6.10
N ALA A 164 10.57 -0.84 6.66
CA ALA A 164 11.99 -1.05 6.94
C ALA A 164 12.86 -1.03 5.67
N ALA A 165 12.34 -1.46 4.51
CA ALA A 165 13.08 -1.47 3.24
C ALA A 165 13.43 -0.06 2.75
N LEU A 166 12.70 0.96 3.22
CA LEU A 166 13.02 2.37 2.94
C LEU A 166 14.16 2.90 3.84
N LEU A 167 14.57 2.17 4.87
CA LEU A 167 15.66 2.53 5.79
C LEU A 167 16.90 1.66 5.60
N ASN A 168 16.69 0.36 5.37
CA ASN A 168 17.74 -0.63 5.23
C ASN A 168 17.39 -1.59 4.08
N PRO A 169 18.19 -1.65 3.00
CA PRO A 169 17.92 -2.55 1.88
C PRO A 169 17.92 -4.04 2.25
N ASP A 170 18.59 -4.42 3.34
CA ASP A 170 18.62 -5.81 3.83
C ASP A 170 17.36 -6.21 4.62
N SER A 171 16.53 -5.24 5.03
CA SER A 171 15.27 -5.47 5.77
C SER A 171 14.09 -5.35 4.82
N ASN A 172 14.00 -6.28 3.88
CA ASN A 172 13.20 -6.15 2.66
C ASN A 172 12.63 -7.50 2.18
N LEU A 173 11.48 -7.46 1.50
CA LEU A 173 10.87 -8.63 0.86
C LEU A 173 11.19 -8.72 -0.65
N SER A 174 11.46 -7.58 -1.28
CA SER A 174 11.48 -7.44 -2.75
C SER A 174 12.80 -7.85 -3.41
N GLY A 175 13.84 -8.12 -2.63
CA GLY A 175 15.19 -8.43 -3.11
C GLY A 175 15.99 -7.22 -3.62
N PHE A 176 15.42 -6.38 -4.49
CA PHE A 176 16.08 -5.15 -4.97
C PHE A 176 16.06 -4.02 -3.93
N ASP A 177 17.05 -3.13 -4.01
CA ASP A 177 17.14 -1.93 -3.18
C ASP A 177 16.21 -0.82 -3.68
N TYR A 178 15.29 -0.37 -2.81
CA TYR A 178 14.36 0.72 -3.11
C TYR A 178 15.04 2.08 -3.27
N GLU A 179 16.15 2.36 -2.59
CA GLU A 179 16.92 3.59 -2.78
C GLU A 179 17.55 3.64 -4.18
N ALA A 180 18.14 2.52 -4.61
CA ALA A 180 18.67 2.39 -5.96
C ALA A 180 17.56 2.55 -7.01
N LEU A 181 16.39 1.95 -6.77
CA LEU A 181 15.22 2.12 -7.64
C LEU A 181 14.75 3.58 -7.70
N GLU A 182 14.68 4.28 -6.57
CA GLU A 182 14.28 5.70 -6.52
C GLU A 182 15.26 6.59 -7.30
N VAL A 183 16.57 6.35 -7.17
CA VAL A 183 17.59 7.08 -7.95
C VAL A 183 17.42 6.84 -9.44
N MET A 184 17.14 5.61 -9.87
CA MET A 184 17.09 5.24 -11.28
C MET A 184 15.76 5.55 -11.96
N ARG A 185 14.63 5.37 -11.26
CA ARG A 185 13.26 5.44 -11.81
C ARG A 185 12.26 6.17 -10.92
N GLY A 186 12.69 6.88 -9.88
CA GLY A 186 11.79 7.61 -8.99
C GLY A 186 10.89 8.64 -9.67
N ARG A 187 11.27 9.15 -10.86
CA ARG A 187 10.40 10.06 -11.65
C ARG A 187 9.20 9.35 -12.28
N GLU A 188 9.32 8.05 -12.52
CA GLU A 188 8.27 7.21 -13.08
C GLU A 188 7.37 6.61 -11.99
N ILE A 189 7.78 6.68 -10.73
CA ILE A 189 7.05 6.15 -9.57
C ILE A 189 6.33 7.29 -8.85
N ALA A 190 5.01 7.16 -8.71
CA ALA A 190 4.17 8.21 -8.15
C ALA A 190 4.32 8.34 -6.63
N TRP A 191 4.34 7.20 -5.91
CA TRP A 191 4.62 7.09 -4.47
C TRP A 191 4.86 5.61 -4.09
N TYR A 192 5.18 5.40 -2.82
CA TYR A 192 5.38 4.12 -2.16
C TYR A 192 4.33 3.93 -1.07
N ASN A 193 3.56 2.84 -1.13
CA ASN A 193 2.62 2.39 -0.11
C ASN A 193 3.40 1.67 0.99
N ALA A 194 4.13 2.42 1.83
CA ALA A 194 5.07 1.85 2.78
C ALA A 194 4.34 1.12 3.92
N GLN A 195 4.59 -0.18 4.09
CA GLN A 195 3.87 -1.03 5.04
C GLN A 195 4.45 -0.88 6.47
N PHE A 196 3.80 -0.11 7.34
CA PHE A 196 4.20 0.07 8.75
C PHE A 196 3.47 -0.91 9.68
N TYR A 197 3.54 -2.20 9.34
CA TYR A 197 2.88 -3.28 10.07
C TYR A 197 3.65 -4.60 9.87
N CYS A 198 3.14 -5.69 10.43
CA CYS A 198 3.74 -7.04 10.38
C CYS A 198 5.22 -7.10 10.84
N GLY A 199 5.62 -6.23 11.77
CA GLY A 199 6.99 -6.17 12.29
C GLY A 199 7.97 -5.36 11.42
N TRP A 200 7.53 -4.88 10.26
CA TRP A 200 8.35 -4.07 9.35
C TRP A 200 8.26 -2.57 9.59
N GLY A 201 7.40 -2.15 10.51
CA GLY A 201 7.32 -0.79 10.99
C GLY A 201 6.22 -0.63 12.03
N ASP A 202 6.16 0.56 12.61
CA ASP A 202 5.19 0.89 13.65
C ASP A 202 4.61 2.28 13.40
N CYS A 203 3.28 2.37 13.50
CA CYS A 203 2.52 3.62 13.40
C CYS A 203 2.01 4.12 14.75
N SER A 204 2.42 3.51 15.87
CA SER A 204 2.13 4.01 17.23
C SER A 204 2.94 5.27 17.59
N SER A 205 3.98 5.57 16.80
CA SER A 205 4.88 6.72 16.93
C SER A 205 5.25 7.28 15.54
N PRO A 206 5.46 8.60 15.39
CA PRO A 206 5.88 9.17 14.10
C PRO A 206 7.35 8.88 13.76
N VAL A 207 8.14 8.37 14.71
CA VAL A 207 9.61 8.34 14.64
C VAL A 207 10.12 7.62 13.39
N MET A 208 9.60 6.43 13.08
CA MET A 208 10.08 5.67 11.92
C MET A 208 9.77 6.40 10.60
N TYR A 209 8.59 6.99 10.48
CA TYR A 209 8.24 7.82 9.33
C TYR A 209 9.22 9.01 9.21
N GLU A 210 9.54 9.68 10.31
CA GLU A 210 10.50 10.79 10.32
C GLU A 210 11.94 10.34 10.00
N MET A 211 12.33 9.13 10.37
CA MET A 211 13.62 8.54 9.97
C MET A 211 13.68 8.30 8.46
N ILE A 212 12.59 7.80 7.86
CA ILE A 212 12.48 7.63 6.40
C ILE A 212 12.65 8.98 5.71
N LEU A 213 11.99 10.03 6.20
CA LEU A 213 12.17 11.37 5.64
C LEU A 213 13.59 11.91 5.85
N ALA A 214 14.18 11.71 7.02
CA ALA A 214 15.54 12.15 7.34
C ALA A 214 16.61 11.47 6.47
N LYS A 215 16.34 10.25 6.01
CA LYS A 215 17.19 9.51 5.06
C LYS A 215 17.15 10.11 3.64
N GLY A 216 16.10 10.87 3.31
CA GLY A 216 16.01 11.64 2.06
C GLY A 216 14.76 11.39 1.23
N TRP A 217 13.85 10.53 1.68
CA TRP A 217 12.60 10.26 0.98
C TRP A 217 11.67 11.47 1.02
N SER A 218 11.07 11.81 -0.12
CA SER A 218 10.17 12.96 -0.19
C SER A 218 8.83 12.65 0.51
N PRO A 219 8.31 13.53 1.39
CA PRO A 219 7.07 13.26 2.15
C PRO A 219 5.87 12.91 1.27
N GLU A 220 5.74 13.51 0.08
CA GLU A 220 4.64 13.22 -0.84
C GLU A 220 4.70 11.83 -1.48
N LYS A 221 5.87 11.18 -1.45
CA LYS A 221 6.13 9.88 -2.05
C LYS A 221 6.04 8.75 -1.02
N VAL A 222 5.93 9.05 0.26
CA VAL A 222 5.76 8.03 1.31
C VAL A 222 4.32 8.08 1.79
N VAL A 223 3.54 7.07 1.45
CA VAL A 223 2.21 6.84 2.02
C VAL A 223 2.36 5.92 3.21
N MET A 224 1.76 6.30 4.34
CA MET A 224 1.78 5.50 5.56
C MET A 224 0.77 4.35 5.46
N GLY A 225 1.27 3.13 5.33
CA GLY A 225 0.48 1.92 5.30
C GLY A 225 0.10 1.38 6.67
N LEU A 226 -1.19 1.08 6.83
CA LEU A 226 -1.83 0.65 8.06
C LEU A 226 -2.64 -0.62 7.80
N VAL A 227 -2.64 -1.57 8.75
CA VAL A 227 -3.70 -2.58 8.81
C VAL A 227 -4.98 -1.94 9.37
N THR A 228 -6.12 -2.20 8.75
CA THR A 228 -7.42 -1.61 9.12
C THR A 228 -8.12 -2.38 10.23
N ASN A 229 -7.73 -3.64 10.42
CA ASN A 229 -8.23 -4.59 11.39
C ASN A 229 -7.06 -5.49 11.84
N PRO A 230 -6.89 -5.81 13.13
CA PRO A 230 -5.85 -6.74 13.59
C PRO A 230 -5.94 -8.15 12.98
N GLU A 231 -7.09 -8.55 12.44
CA GLU A 231 -7.25 -9.79 11.68
C GLU A 231 -6.46 -9.78 10.36
N ASN A 232 -6.12 -8.61 9.81
CA ASN A 232 -5.43 -8.47 8.51
C ASN A 232 -3.91 -8.51 8.63
N GLY A 233 -3.36 -8.55 9.85
CA GLY A 233 -1.93 -8.56 10.10
C GLY A 233 -1.55 -7.97 11.47
N GLY A 234 -0.36 -8.31 11.94
CA GLY A 234 0.19 -7.75 13.18
C GLY A 234 0.53 -6.26 13.04
N GLY A 235 0.58 -5.52 14.15
CA GLY A 235 0.94 -4.09 14.14
C GLY A 235 -0.23 -3.13 13.98
N TRP A 236 -1.47 -3.58 14.21
CA TRP A 236 -2.63 -2.68 14.31
C TRP A 236 -2.46 -1.69 15.46
N VAL A 237 -2.76 -0.42 15.20
CA VAL A 237 -2.58 0.69 16.15
C VAL A 237 -3.93 1.23 16.59
N ALA A 238 -4.09 1.45 17.89
CA ALA A 238 -5.30 2.05 18.46
C ALA A 238 -5.55 3.46 17.92
N TRP A 239 -6.84 3.80 17.73
CA TRP A 239 -7.29 5.02 17.07
C TRP A 239 -6.81 6.31 17.74
N GLU A 240 -6.75 6.37 19.07
CA GLU A 240 -6.26 7.55 19.78
C GLU A 240 -4.77 7.81 19.47
N MET A 241 -3.95 6.75 19.49
CA MET A 241 -2.53 6.83 19.20
C MET A 241 -2.30 7.20 17.74
N LEU A 242 -2.95 6.48 16.83
CA LEU A 242 -2.87 6.75 15.39
C LEU A 242 -3.32 8.18 15.06
N GLY A 243 -4.39 8.67 15.69
CA GLY A 243 -4.88 10.04 15.52
C GLY A 243 -3.83 11.08 15.90
N ALA A 244 -3.13 10.89 17.03
CA ALA A 244 -2.05 11.78 17.45
C ALA A 244 -0.87 11.78 16.46
N VAL A 245 -0.50 10.62 15.93
CA VAL A 245 0.55 10.48 14.91
C VAL A 245 0.15 11.21 13.61
N LEU A 246 -1.05 10.94 13.08
CA LEU A 246 -1.53 11.56 11.85
C LEU A 246 -1.63 13.09 11.96
N LEU A 247 -2.13 13.61 13.09
CA LEU A 247 -2.17 15.05 13.34
C LEU A 247 -0.77 15.66 13.41
N THR A 248 0.19 14.96 14.04
CA THR A 248 1.58 15.39 14.12
C THR A 248 2.23 15.45 12.74
N LEU A 249 2.12 14.38 11.94
CA LEU A 249 2.73 14.32 10.61
C LEU A 249 2.10 15.34 9.66
N ARG A 250 0.76 15.45 9.66
CA ARG A 250 0.05 16.45 8.85
C ARG A 250 0.44 17.88 9.24
N GLY A 251 0.65 18.15 10.54
CA GLY A 251 1.05 19.47 11.04
C GLY A 251 2.49 19.84 10.70
N ARG A 252 3.41 18.86 10.67
CA ARG A 252 4.84 19.09 10.37
C ARG A 252 5.16 19.07 8.88
N TYR A 253 4.47 18.23 8.10
CA TYR A 253 4.79 17.97 6.69
C TYR A 253 3.63 18.41 5.80
N ALA A 254 3.70 19.62 5.25
CA ALA A 254 2.66 20.19 4.39
C ALA A 254 2.33 19.32 3.16
N ARG A 255 3.30 18.50 2.70
CA ARG A 255 3.15 17.56 1.60
C ARG A 255 3.12 16.10 2.07
N PHE A 256 2.59 15.83 3.26
CA PHE A 256 2.38 14.47 3.76
C PHE A 256 1.68 13.61 2.70
N GLY A 257 2.29 12.48 2.34
CA GLY A 257 1.86 11.63 1.21
C GLY A 257 0.47 11.04 1.38
N GLY A 258 0.07 10.78 2.63
CA GLY A 258 -1.24 10.26 2.99
C GLY A 258 -1.17 8.91 3.69
N VAL A 259 -2.30 8.21 3.68
CA VAL A 259 -2.45 6.88 4.27
C VAL A 259 -3.02 5.90 3.26
N MET A 260 -2.64 4.63 3.41
CA MET A 260 -3.34 3.50 2.82
C MET A 260 -3.82 2.55 3.90
N GLY A 261 -4.87 1.77 3.60
CA GLY A 261 -5.45 0.78 4.50
C GLY A 261 -5.49 -0.61 3.88
N TRP A 262 -4.90 -1.58 4.57
CA TRP A 262 -4.98 -3.02 4.29
C TRP A 262 -5.94 -3.71 5.28
N GLU A 263 -7.16 -4.07 4.90
CA GLU A 263 -7.88 -3.77 3.66
C GLU A 263 -9.35 -3.36 3.95
N TYR A 264 -10.15 -3.10 2.91
CA TYR A 264 -11.47 -2.49 3.04
C TYR A 264 -12.47 -3.33 3.86
N PHE A 265 -12.75 -4.57 3.47
CA PHE A 265 -14.02 -5.26 3.77
C PHE A 265 -14.37 -5.42 5.26
N ASN A 266 -13.38 -5.54 6.14
CA ASN A 266 -13.55 -5.75 7.58
C ASN A 266 -12.95 -4.60 8.41
N SER A 267 -12.73 -3.44 7.79
CA SER A 267 -12.15 -2.27 8.43
C SER A 267 -12.91 -1.87 9.70
N LEU A 268 -12.18 -1.70 10.81
CA LEU A 268 -12.72 -1.13 12.04
C LEU A 268 -13.12 0.34 11.84
N PRO A 269 -14.02 0.92 12.66
CA PRO A 269 -14.55 0.39 13.92
C PRO A 269 -15.72 -0.58 13.77
N SER A 270 -16.49 -0.50 12.69
CA SER A 270 -17.72 -1.30 12.52
C SER A 270 -17.51 -2.61 11.76
N GLY A 271 -16.26 -2.93 11.39
CA GLY A 271 -15.91 -4.18 10.73
C GLY A 271 -16.70 -4.38 9.43
N ARG A 272 -17.15 -5.62 9.21
CA ARG A 272 -17.86 -6.04 7.99
C ARG A 272 -19.21 -5.34 7.77
N GLU A 273 -19.83 -4.79 8.81
CA GLU A 273 -21.14 -4.12 8.67
C GLU A 273 -21.02 -2.74 7.99
N LYS A 274 -19.98 -1.99 8.33
CA LYS A 274 -19.75 -0.62 7.80
C LYS A 274 -18.25 -0.36 7.60
N PRO A 275 -17.59 -1.11 6.69
CA PRO A 275 -16.14 -1.00 6.48
C PRO A 275 -15.69 0.41 6.06
N TRP A 276 -16.56 1.17 5.41
CA TRP A 276 -16.31 2.55 4.99
C TRP A 276 -16.05 3.53 6.15
N GLU A 277 -16.39 3.17 7.41
CA GLU A 277 -16.18 4.06 8.57
C GLU A 277 -14.69 4.37 8.79
N TRP A 278 -13.80 3.46 8.42
CA TRP A 278 -12.36 3.71 8.44
C TRP A 278 -11.97 4.85 7.52
N ALA A 279 -12.41 4.81 6.26
CA ALA A 279 -12.12 5.85 5.28
C ALA A 279 -12.72 7.20 5.69
N LYS A 280 -13.90 7.19 6.33
CA LYS A 280 -14.52 8.40 6.90
C LYS A 280 -13.67 9.01 8.00
N TRP A 281 -13.16 8.21 8.92
CA TRP A 281 -12.31 8.71 10.00
C TRP A 281 -10.95 9.20 9.48
N MET A 282 -10.32 8.47 8.55
CA MET A 282 -9.08 8.92 7.88
C MET A 282 -9.30 10.25 7.16
N THR A 283 -10.41 10.38 6.44
CA THR A 283 -10.82 11.63 5.79
C THR A 283 -10.91 12.76 6.82
N LYS A 284 -11.57 12.52 7.96
CA LYS A 284 -11.68 13.53 9.03
C LYS A 284 -10.32 13.95 9.57
N MET A 285 -9.43 13.00 9.89
CA MET A 285 -8.10 13.33 10.43
C MET A 285 -7.24 14.11 9.43
N LEU A 286 -7.32 13.73 8.16
CA LEU A 286 -6.45 14.25 7.11
C LEU A 286 -7.00 15.49 6.40
N ARG A 287 -8.30 15.79 6.54
CA ARG A 287 -8.95 16.92 5.84
C ARG A 287 -9.71 17.89 6.74
N ALA A 288 -9.84 17.65 8.04
CA ALA A 288 -10.43 18.65 8.95
C ALA A 288 -9.68 20.01 8.86
N ASP A 289 -10.45 21.09 8.89
CA ASP A 289 -10.21 22.39 8.24
C ASP A 289 -8.84 23.07 8.39
N HIS A 290 -8.42 23.68 7.27
CA HIS A 290 -7.51 24.83 7.19
C HIS A 290 -8.13 26.08 7.83
N THR A 291 -8.20 26.15 9.16
CA THR A 291 -8.48 27.41 9.88
C THR A 291 -7.28 27.98 10.65
N HIS A 292 -6.14 27.31 10.67
CA HIS A 292 -4.89 27.95 11.09
C HIS A 292 -4.12 28.47 9.88
N HIS A 293 -4.44 29.70 9.49
CA HIS A 293 -3.42 30.60 8.97
C HIS A 293 -2.36 30.75 10.07
N SER A 294 -1.15 30.25 9.85
CA SER A 294 0.03 30.82 10.47
C SER A 294 1.01 31.26 9.38
N PRO A 295 1.43 32.54 9.37
CA PRO A 295 2.32 33.09 8.37
C PRO A 295 3.79 32.79 8.70
N GLY A 296 4.54 32.27 7.73
CA GLY A 296 6.00 32.40 7.64
C GLY A 296 6.85 31.53 8.60
N PRO A 297 8.19 31.65 8.49
CA PRO A 297 9.05 30.75 7.73
C PRO A 297 9.57 29.57 8.56
N VAL A 298 10.05 28.55 7.83
CA VAL A 298 10.78 27.36 8.30
C VAL A 298 11.75 27.73 9.45
N GLN A 299 11.41 27.33 10.68
CA GLN A 299 12.36 27.32 11.77
C GLN A 299 13.20 26.06 11.68
N GLY A 300 14.52 26.25 11.58
CA GLY A 300 15.51 25.18 11.58
C GLY A 300 15.36 24.28 12.80
N THR A 301 15.55 22.98 12.58
CA THR A 301 15.56 21.92 13.58
C THR A 301 16.55 22.24 14.70
N ALA A 302 16.05 22.53 15.90
CA ALA A 302 16.84 22.46 17.11
C ALA A 302 16.95 20.99 17.57
N PRO A 303 18.08 20.54 18.15
CA PRO A 303 18.24 19.16 18.61
C PRO A 303 17.27 18.82 19.75
N VAL A 304 16.80 17.58 19.78
CA VAL A 304 15.95 17.03 20.85
C VAL A 304 16.70 17.07 22.19
N ASP A 305 16.09 17.68 23.20
CA ASP A 305 16.59 17.71 24.57
C ASP A 305 16.48 16.32 25.22
N THR A 306 17.63 15.67 25.41
CA THR A 306 17.74 14.32 25.99
C THR A 306 17.72 14.30 27.52
N SER A 307 17.45 15.43 28.16
CA SER A 307 17.37 15.52 29.63
C SER A 307 16.02 15.10 30.21
N ASN A 308 15.01 14.83 29.37
CA ASN A 308 13.68 14.41 29.84
C ASN A 308 13.73 12.98 30.44
N PRO A 309 13.27 12.77 31.69
CA PRO A 309 13.27 11.46 32.35
C PRO A 309 12.50 10.38 31.56
N VAL A 310 11.48 10.75 30.78
CA VAL A 310 10.74 9.81 29.89
C VAL A 310 11.64 9.26 28.78
N ALA A 311 12.55 10.07 28.24
CA ALA A 311 13.49 9.63 27.20
C ALA A 311 14.55 8.64 27.72
N LYS A 312 14.89 8.70 29.01
CA LYS A 312 15.80 7.72 29.65
C LYS A 312 15.14 6.38 29.91
N GLU A 313 13.84 6.38 30.23
CA GLU A 313 13.08 5.15 30.48
C GLU A 313 12.81 4.39 29.18
N VAL A 314 12.47 5.11 28.11
CA VAL A 314 12.33 4.55 26.74
C VAL A 314 13.67 4.04 26.20
N LYS A 315 14.78 4.75 26.43
CA LYS A 315 16.11 4.28 25.99
C LYS A 315 16.57 3.02 26.75
N LYS A 316 16.18 2.87 28.02
CA LYS A 316 16.51 1.66 28.79
C LYS A 316 15.69 0.45 28.31
N HIS A 317 14.41 0.62 28.01
CA HIS A 317 13.58 -0.46 27.45
C HIS A 317 14.01 -0.88 26.04
N LEU A 318 14.43 0.05 25.18
CA LEU A 318 14.87 -0.27 23.82
C LEU A 318 16.24 -0.97 23.75
N VAL A 319 17.12 -0.75 24.73
CA VAL A 319 18.45 -1.38 24.79
C VAL A 319 18.36 -2.80 25.39
N ASP A 320 17.39 -3.05 26.27
CA ASP A 320 17.21 -4.38 26.88
C ASP A 320 16.44 -5.36 25.96
N GLU A 321 15.75 -4.90 24.91
CA GLU A 321 15.06 -5.77 23.92
C GLU A 321 15.78 -5.94 22.57
N VAL A 322 16.88 -5.21 22.33
CA VAL A 322 17.67 -5.36 21.10
C VAL A 322 19.16 -5.41 21.45
N ASP A 323 19.59 -6.55 21.98
CA ASP A 323 20.98 -6.98 21.91
C ASP A 323 21.20 -7.69 20.54
N PRO A 324 21.88 -7.06 19.57
CA PRO A 324 22.11 -7.64 18.25
C PRO A 324 23.07 -8.84 18.26
N ASP A 325 23.68 -9.19 19.41
CA ASP A 325 24.59 -10.34 19.55
C ASP A 325 23.99 -11.50 20.38
N GLY A 326 22.68 -11.47 20.68
CA GLY A 326 21.99 -12.53 21.42
C GLY A 326 21.71 -13.79 20.57
N PRO A 327 21.81 -15.02 21.12
CA PRO A 327 21.66 -16.29 20.39
C PRO A 327 20.23 -16.59 19.88
N ASN A 328 19.34 -15.60 19.84
CA ASN A 328 17.94 -15.69 19.45
C ASN A 328 17.53 -14.66 18.37
N SER A 329 18.48 -14.12 17.59
CA SER A 329 18.19 -13.37 16.36
C SER A 329 17.39 -14.24 15.39
N LYS A 330 16.06 -14.20 15.50
CA LYS A 330 15.13 -14.74 14.50
C LYS A 330 14.63 -13.56 13.70
N ASP A 331 14.84 -13.63 12.39
CA ASP A 331 14.32 -12.69 11.41
C ASP A 331 12.82 -12.41 11.67
N ALA A 332 12.40 -11.16 11.42
CA ALA A 332 10.98 -10.82 11.50
C ALA A 332 10.17 -11.77 10.61
N PRO A 333 9.05 -12.34 11.09
CA PRO A 333 8.31 -13.32 10.32
C PRO A 333 7.71 -12.66 9.08
N LEU A 334 7.74 -13.39 7.95
CA LEU A 334 6.92 -13.04 6.78
C LEU A 334 5.46 -12.90 7.24
N PRO A 335 4.70 -11.93 6.70
CA PRO A 335 3.25 -11.93 6.86
C PRO A 335 2.73 -13.33 6.49
N ALA A 336 1.93 -13.94 7.36
CA ALA A 336 1.29 -15.21 7.03
C ALA A 336 0.44 -15.02 5.76
N SER A 337 0.28 -16.08 4.96
CA SER A 337 -0.74 -16.11 3.91
C SER A 337 -2.06 -15.62 4.50
N PHE A 338 -2.59 -14.52 3.96
CA PHE A 338 -3.87 -13.99 4.42
C PHE A 338 -4.98 -14.87 3.84
N ASP A 339 -5.78 -15.48 4.71
CA ASP A 339 -6.97 -16.22 4.31
C ASP A 339 -8.04 -15.22 3.83
N TYR A 340 -8.04 -14.92 2.52
CA TYR A 340 -9.22 -14.35 1.89
C TYR A 340 -10.21 -15.48 1.60
N TYR A 341 -11.50 -15.18 1.70
CA TYR A 341 -12.52 -16.20 1.48
C TYR A 341 -12.63 -16.52 -0.02
N SER A 342 -12.09 -17.67 -0.40
CA SER A 342 -12.41 -18.35 -1.64
C SER A 342 -13.05 -19.71 -1.35
N ASP A 343 -14.09 -20.03 -2.11
CA ASP A 343 -14.90 -21.22 -1.90
C ASP A 343 -14.16 -22.47 -2.39
N THR A 344 -13.17 -22.95 -1.64
CA THR A 344 -12.72 -24.34 -1.76
C THR A 344 -13.12 -25.13 -0.52
N ASN A 345 -14.42 -25.37 -0.41
CA ASN A 345 -14.95 -26.57 0.25
C ASN A 345 -15.98 -27.17 -0.71
N TRP A 346 -15.47 -27.94 -1.67
CA TRP A 346 -16.26 -29.00 -2.29
C TRP A 346 -15.64 -30.29 -1.82
N ASP A 347 -16.45 -31.06 -1.10
CA ASP A 347 -16.14 -32.35 -0.51
C ASP A 347 -15.60 -33.32 -1.57
N ASP A 348 -14.39 -33.84 -1.36
CA ASP A 348 -13.97 -35.13 -1.90
C ASP A 348 -14.17 -36.17 -0.79
N ASP A 349 -15.43 -36.58 -0.61
CA ASP A 349 -15.78 -37.89 -0.05
C ASP A 349 -16.24 -38.76 -1.23
N ASP A 350 -15.34 -39.63 -1.71
CA ASP A 350 -15.65 -40.95 -2.29
C ASP A 350 -14.47 -41.92 -2.10
#